data_AF-A0A196NEJ9-F1
#
_entry.id   AF-A0A196NEJ9-F1
#
_cell.length_a   1.000
_cell.length_b   1.000
_cell.length_c   1.000
_cell.angle_alpha   90.00
_cell.angle_beta   90.00
_cell.angle_gamma   90.00
#
_symmetry.space_group_name_H-M   'P 1'
#
loop_
_entity.id
_entity.type
_entity.pdbx_description
1 polymer ?
#
loop_
_entity_poly.entity_id
_entity_poly.type
_entity_poly.pdbx_seq_one_letter_code
_entity_poly.pdbx_strand_id
1 'polypeptide(L)'
;MRELPGGQRLTLAGGKAVVTPLWSPWTFADRSRQIDDADEAAHRLRDAALECVAARASEYKQVVLMLSGGLDSSIVAACLARQGLPFHCLTLVTEDAIGDERTYARLVSESLDVGLTEAYRDVSRIDIARSGARRLPRPTVRAFVQESNRLAIETARAAGADAIFNGGGGDNVFCSLQSAGPAADRLLSAGPGMAFLRTAREISQLASASLWAVISDAAKRAWFGKPAMRHVQDLSFLSPRATSMAGASTLHPWLILPPDALPGKAMHIRLIAFAQSYVEGHDPQDPLPTVSPLLAQPLVETCLGVPSWGWFEGGRNRAVARRAFTGDLPADIIGRRSKGTPDSFVAQIFEAHRSAIRRMLAEGELAAHDMLDLPAVLRALDDPRPVHGDAFRRILQFADVEAWARGWTRSGR
;
A
#
# COMPACT_ATOMS: atom_id res chain seq x y z
N MET A 1 3.88 7.06 -26.02
CA MET A 1 2.85 6.28 -25.32
C MET A 1 2.41 7.05 -24.08
N ARG A 2 1.10 7.17 -23.79
CA ARG A 2 0.57 7.75 -22.54
C ARG A 2 -0.45 6.77 -21.97
N GLU A 3 -0.39 6.51 -20.68
CA GLU A 3 -1.39 5.70 -19.99
C GLU A 3 -2.65 6.52 -19.74
N LEU A 4 -3.81 5.86 -19.79
CA LEU A 4 -5.08 6.40 -19.31
C LEU A 4 -5.29 5.93 -17.85
N PRO A 5 -5.22 6.82 -16.85
CA PRO A 5 -5.45 6.48 -15.45
C PRO A 5 -6.85 5.92 -15.18
N GLY A 6 -6.99 5.14 -14.11
CA GLY A 6 -8.28 4.69 -13.61
C GLY A 6 -9.27 5.85 -13.37
N GLY A 7 -10.56 5.62 -13.63
CA GLY A 7 -11.61 6.63 -13.48
C GLY A 7 -11.60 7.72 -14.56
N GLN A 8 -10.92 7.52 -15.69
CA GLN A 8 -10.93 8.42 -16.83
C GLN A 8 -11.45 7.75 -18.11
N ARG A 9 -11.97 8.56 -19.02
CA ARG A 9 -12.40 8.15 -20.37
C ARG A 9 -11.62 8.92 -21.42
N LEU A 10 -11.06 8.19 -22.38
CA LEU A 10 -10.48 8.76 -23.61
C LEU A 10 -11.52 8.71 -24.74
N THR A 11 -11.93 9.87 -25.25
CA THR A 11 -12.79 9.99 -26.43
C THR A 11 -11.95 10.40 -27.62
N LEU A 12 -11.99 9.59 -28.69
CA LEU A 12 -11.34 9.88 -29.98
C LEU A 12 -12.42 10.26 -30.99
N ALA A 13 -12.52 11.54 -31.36
CA ALA A 13 -13.52 12.03 -32.30
C ALA A 13 -12.98 13.20 -33.13
N GLY A 14 -13.23 13.22 -34.45
CA GLY A 14 -12.86 14.31 -35.34
C GLY A 14 -11.35 14.65 -35.33
N GLY A 15 -10.48 13.64 -35.21
CA GLY A 15 -9.03 13.83 -35.11
C GLY A 15 -8.53 14.38 -33.76
N LYS A 16 -9.41 14.53 -32.77
CA LYS A 16 -9.07 14.98 -31.42
C LYS A 16 -9.14 13.85 -30.41
N ALA A 17 -8.24 13.90 -29.44
CA ALA A 17 -8.22 13.04 -28.27
C ALA A 17 -8.57 13.89 -27.04
N VAL A 18 -9.68 13.56 -26.36
CA VAL A 18 -10.12 14.26 -25.15
C VAL A 18 -10.20 13.27 -24.00
N VAL A 19 -9.54 13.59 -22.89
CA VAL A 19 -9.62 12.80 -21.66
C VAL A 19 -10.57 13.48 -20.68
N THR A 20 -11.62 12.78 -20.27
CA THR A 20 -12.60 13.28 -19.29
C THR A 20 -12.58 12.44 -18.02
N PRO A 21 -12.51 13.03 -16.81
CA PRO A 21 -12.68 12.27 -15.57
C PRO A 21 -14.11 11.75 -15.46
N LEU A 22 -14.26 10.46 -15.15
CA LEU A 22 -15.54 9.82 -14.82
C LEU A 22 -15.74 9.71 -13.30
N TRP A 23 -14.64 9.62 -12.55
CA TRP A 23 -14.65 9.51 -11.10
C TRP A 23 -13.49 10.31 -10.49
N SER A 24 -13.72 10.91 -9.33
CA SER A 24 -12.70 11.63 -8.57
C SER A 24 -12.92 11.42 -7.07
N PRO A 25 -11.86 11.12 -6.28
CA PRO A 25 -11.98 10.97 -4.84
C PRO A 25 -12.37 12.29 -4.16
N TRP A 26 -12.07 13.42 -4.80
CA TRP A 26 -12.44 14.75 -4.32
C TRP A 26 -13.96 14.95 -4.22
N THR A 27 -14.73 14.26 -5.05
CA THR A 27 -16.20 14.28 -4.96
C THR A 27 -16.70 13.74 -3.62
N PHE A 28 -16.01 12.74 -3.06
CA PHE A 28 -16.40 12.06 -1.82
C PHE A 28 -15.67 12.59 -0.58
N ALA A 29 -14.54 13.28 -0.79
CA ALA A 29 -13.82 14.02 0.25
C ALA A 29 -14.42 15.42 0.52
N ASP A 30 -15.46 15.82 -0.22
CA ASP A 30 -16.12 17.11 -0.08
C ASP A 30 -16.71 17.31 1.33
N ARG A 31 -16.65 18.54 1.84
CA ARG A 31 -17.13 18.87 3.19
C ARG A 31 -18.63 18.60 3.36
N SER A 32 -19.43 18.80 2.32
CA SER A 32 -20.88 18.54 2.36
C SER A 32 -21.24 17.07 2.52
N ARG A 33 -20.29 16.16 2.30
CA ARG A 33 -20.46 14.70 2.43
C ARG A 33 -19.81 14.14 3.70
N GLN A 34 -19.33 15.00 4.60
CA GLN A 34 -18.65 14.55 5.80
C GLN A 34 -19.58 13.77 6.73
N ILE A 35 -19.09 12.64 7.24
CA ILE A 35 -19.75 11.85 8.27
C ILE A 35 -19.08 12.23 9.59
N ASP A 36 -19.62 13.26 10.26
CA ASP A 36 -19.03 13.82 11.48
C ASP A 36 -19.21 12.93 12.72
N ASP A 37 -20.30 12.16 12.76
CA ASP A 37 -20.56 11.22 13.84
C ASP A 37 -19.70 9.96 13.69
N ALA A 38 -18.94 9.65 14.74
CA ALA A 38 -17.94 8.58 14.70
C ALA A 38 -18.57 7.19 14.69
N ASP A 39 -19.73 7.02 15.30
CA ASP A 39 -20.42 5.73 15.38
C ASP A 39 -21.15 5.45 14.07
N GLU A 40 -21.78 6.47 13.46
CA GLU A 40 -22.32 6.40 12.11
C GLU A 40 -21.23 6.10 11.07
N ALA A 41 -20.06 6.76 11.18
CA ALA A 41 -18.92 6.46 10.32
C ALA A 41 -18.46 5.00 10.46
N ALA A 42 -18.45 4.47 11.68
CA ALA A 42 -18.07 3.08 11.94
C ALA A 42 -19.09 2.10 11.38
N HIS A 43 -20.40 2.35 11.56
CA HIS A 43 -21.47 1.52 10.99
C HIS A 43 -21.42 1.51 9.46
N ARG A 44 -21.36 2.67 8.80
CA ARG A 44 -21.29 2.75 7.33
C ARG A 44 -20.05 2.07 6.77
N LEU A 45 -18.89 2.25 7.42
CA LEU A 45 -17.66 1.57 7.00
C LEU A 45 -17.82 0.06 7.11
N ARG A 46 -18.37 -0.42 8.23
CA ARG A 46 -18.60 -1.84 8.48
C ARG A 46 -19.50 -2.45 7.41
N ASP A 47 -20.63 -1.82 7.12
CA ASP A 47 -21.60 -2.30 6.14
C ASP A 47 -20.98 -2.30 4.73
N ALA A 48 -20.33 -1.21 4.33
CA ALA A 48 -19.64 -1.13 3.05
C ALA A 48 -18.52 -2.19 2.92
N ALA A 49 -17.77 -2.47 4.00
CA ALA A 49 -16.74 -3.50 4.00
C ALA A 49 -17.33 -4.91 3.90
N LEU A 50 -18.42 -5.19 4.61
CA LEU A 50 -19.14 -6.46 4.50
C LEU A 50 -19.63 -6.67 3.07
N GLU A 51 -20.38 -5.71 2.52
CA GLU A 51 -20.94 -5.79 1.17
C GLU A 51 -19.85 -5.92 0.08
N CYS A 52 -18.79 -5.12 0.16
CA CYS A 52 -17.72 -5.16 -0.83
C CYS A 52 -16.95 -6.48 -0.80
N VAL A 53 -16.63 -7.00 0.38
CA VAL A 53 -15.97 -8.30 0.52
C VAL A 53 -16.89 -9.42 0.02
N ALA A 54 -18.19 -9.36 0.34
CA ALA A 54 -19.20 -10.30 -0.14
C ALA A 54 -19.24 -10.38 -1.66
N ALA A 55 -19.41 -9.20 -2.28
CA ALA A 55 -19.62 -9.07 -3.70
C ALA A 55 -18.39 -9.50 -4.50
N ARG A 56 -17.18 -9.29 -3.95
CA ARG A 56 -15.95 -9.82 -4.56
C ARG A 56 -15.82 -11.32 -4.35
N ALA A 57 -16.15 -11.84 -3.18
CA ALA A 57 -16.00 -13.26 -2.86
C ALA A 57 -17.02 -14.14 -3.58
N SER A 58 -18.22 -13.62 -3.90
CA SER A 58 -19.25 -14.36 -4.63
C SER A 58 -18.88 -14.73 -6.07
N GLU A 59 -17.81 -14.12 -6.62
CA GLU A 59 -17.25 -14.48 -7.92
C GLU A 59 -16.40 -15.76 -7.89
N TYR A 60 -16.14 -16.30 -6.69
CA TYR A 60 -15.21 -17.39 -6.45
C TYR A 60 -15.87 -18.49 -5.61
N LYS A 61 -15.42 -19.73 -5.80
CA LYS A 61 -15.93 -20.86 -5.00
C LYS A 61 -15.32 -20.88 -3.62
N GLN A 62 -14.03 -20.55 -3.52
CA GLN A 62 -13.30 -20.53 -2.26
C GLN A 62 -12.08 -19.64 -2.40
N VAL A 63 -11.76 -18.89 -1.34
CA VAL A 63 -10.64 -17.94 -1.36
C VAL A 63 -9.54 -18.37 -0.39
N VAL A 64 -8.27 -18.12 -0.77
CA VAL A 64 -7.17 -18.08 0.20
C VAL A 64 -6.94 -16.63 0.61
N LEU A 65 -7.05 -16.35 1.90
CA LEU A 65 -6.76 -15.02 2.45
C LEU A 65 -5.33 -14.96 2.98
N MET A 66 -4.54 -14.04 2.41
CA MET A 66 -3.26 -13.61 2.97
C MET A 66 -3.50 -12.92 4.32
N LEU A 67 -3.30 -13.65 5.42
CA LEU A 67 -3.55 -13.23 6.79
C LEU A 67 -2.24 -12.95 7.53
N SER A 68 -1.97 -11.66 7.72
CA SER A 68 -0.80 -11.17 8.44
C SER A 68 -1.09 -10.94 9.94
N GLY A 69 -2.34 -11.12 10.37
CA GLY A 69 -2.79 -10.72 11.71
C GLY A 69 -2.73 -9.20 11.95
N GLY A 70 -2.46 -8.40 10.91
CA GLY A 70 -2.68 -6.96 10.92
C GLY A 70 -4.17 -6.63 10.78
N LEU A 71 -4.58 -5.48 11.30
CA LEU A 71 -5.98 -5.03 11.32
C LEU A 71 -6.67 -5.20 9.95
N ASP A 72 -6.01 -4.80 8.88
CA ASP A 72 -6.61 -4.75 7.54
C ASP A 72 -6.96 -6.15 7.01
N SER A 73 -6.02 -7.11 7.07
CA SER A 73 -6.31 -8.49 6.68
C SER A 73 -7.30 -9.17 7.61
N SER A 74 -7.28 -8.83 8.91
CA SER A 74 -8.23 -9.36 9.87
C SER A 74 -9.65 -8.86 9.62
N ILE A 75 -9.82 -7.60 9.18
CA ILE A 75 -11.12 -7.06 8.75
C ILE A 75 -11.67 -7.88 7.57
N VAL A 76 -10.83 -8.21 6.58
CA VAL A 76 -11.25 -9.06 5.46
C VAL A 76 -11.67 -10.45 5.96
N ALA A 77 -10.91 -11.05 6.87
CA ALA A 77 -11.25 -12.34 7.49
C ALA A 77 -12.61 -12.29 8.22
N ALA A 78 -12.83 -11.26 9.04
CA ALA A 78 -14.09 -11.06 9.73
C ALA A 78 -15.27 -10.89 8.75
N CYS A 79 -15.08 -10.12 7.67
CA CYS A 79 -16.11 -9.96 6.64
C CYS A 79 -16.46 -11.27 5.92
N LEU A 80 -15.47 -12.13 5.63
CA LEU A 80 -15.71 -13.45 5.03
C LEU A 80 -16.45 -14.38 6.00
N ALA A 81 -15.98 -14.45 7.25
CA ALA A 81 -16.56 -15.30 8.29
C ALA A 81 -18.01 -14.91 8.61
N ARG A 82 -18.29 -13.62 8.79
CA ARG A 82 -19.66 -13.12 9.07
C ARG A 82 -20.69 -13.45 8.01
N GLN A 83 -20.24 -13.71 6.79
CA GLN A 83 -21.09 -14.00 5.65
C GLN A 83 -21.15 -15.50 5.33
N GLY A 84 -20.49 -16.34 6.14
CA GLY A 84 -20.44 -17.77 5.93
C GLY A 84 -19.75 -18.17 4.63
N LEU A 85 -18.86 -17.31 4.11
CA LEU A 85 -18.15 -17.57 2.87
C LEU A 85 -16.96 -18.50 3.14
N PRO A 86 -16.71 -19.53 2.30
CA PRO A 86 -15.62 -20.46 2.51
C PRO A 86 -14.27 -19.81 2.21
N PHE A 87 -13.35 -19.85 3.19
CA PHE A 87 -11.98 -19.37 3.00
C PHE A 87 -10.98 -20.14 3.85
N HIS A 88 -9.72 -20.09 3.41
CA HIS A 88 -8.57 -20.62 4.15
C HIS A 88 -7.51 -19.53 4.29
N CYS A 89 -6.89 -19.41 5.47
CA CYS A 89 -5.89 -18.37 5.71
C CYS A 89 -4.48 -18.86 5.38
N LEU A 90 -3.64 -17.94 4.90
CA LEU A 90 -2.20 -18.13 4.72
C LEU A 90 -1.45 -17.01 5.44
N THR A 91 -0.54 -17.37 6.34
CA THR A 91 0.42 -16.42 6.91
C THR A 91 1.84 -16.73 6.45
N LEU A 92 2.59 -15.69 6.07
CA LEU A 92 3.96 -15.81 5.60
C LEU A 92 4.93 -15.55 6.74
N VAL A 93 5.75 -16.55 7.04
CA VAL A 93 6.72 -16.53 8.14
C VAL A 93 8.08 -16.06 7.63
N THR A 94 8.73 -15.19 8.40
CA THR A 94 10.16 -14.86 8.25
C THR A 94 10.93 -15.39 9.46
N GLU A 95 12.24 -15.52 9.32
CA GLU A 95 13.10 -16.03 10.40
C GLU A 95 13.21 -15.06 11.58
N ASP A 96 13.04 -13.76 11.34
CA ASP A 96 13.12 -12.75 12.37
C ASP A 96 11.78 -12.55 13.10
N ALA A 97 11.87 -12.33 14.41
CA ALA A 97 10.68 -12.11 15.26
C ALA A 97 9.89 -10.82 14.92
N ILE A 98 10.48 -9.86 14.20
CA ILE A 98 9.80 -8.62 13.81
C ILE A 98 8.82 -8.89 12.65
N GLY A 99 9.21 -9.72 11.69
CA GLY A 99 8.38 -10.15 10.57
C GLY A 99 7.51 -11.38 10.83
N ASP A 100 7.74 -12.12 11.92
CA ASP A 100 6.90 -13.26 12.31
C ASP A 100 5.55 -12.81 12.90
N GLU A 101 4.50 -12.88 12.09
CA GLU A 101 3.16 -12.48 12.50
C GLU A 101 2.24 -13.66 12.87
N ARG A 102 2.77 -14.88 13.02
CA ARG A 102 1.99 -16.10 13.27
C ARG A 102 1.09 -16.00 14.49
N THR A 103 1.59 -15.44 15.59
CA THR A 103 0.81 -15.29 16.83
C THR A 103 -0.49 -14.52 16.57
N TYR A 104 -0.42 -13.44 15.80
CA TYR A 104 -1.61 -12.65 15.47
C TYR A 104 -2.51 -13.34 14.43
N ALA A 105 -1.92 -14.03 13.46
CA ALA A 105 -2.67 -14.79 12.47
C ALA A 105 -3.47 -15.94 13.13
N ARG A 106 -2.84 -16.68 14.06
CA ARG A 106 -3.48 -17.74 14.86
C ARG A 106 -4.64 -17.19 15.69
N LEU A 107 -4.43 -16.08 16.39
CA LEU A 107 -5.49 -15.45 17.19
C LEU A 107 -6.74 -15.14 16.35
N VAL A 108 -6.55 -14.61 15.14
CA VAL A 108 -7.66 -14.33 14.23
C VAL A 108 -8.30 -15.62 13.74
N SER A 109 -7.50 -16.58 13.26
CA SER A 109 -8.04 -17.83 12.70
C SER A 109 -8.79 -18.65 13.73
N GLU A 110 -8.29 -18.75 14.96
CA GLU A 110 -8.95 -19.41 16.08
C GLU A 110 -10.24 -18.72 16.48
N SER A 111 -10.24 -17.37 16.53
CA SER A 111 -11.46 -16.61 16.88
C SER A 111 -12.59 -16.72 15.85
N LEU A 112 -12.25 -17.01 14.59
CA LEU A 112 -13.18 -17.12 13.47
C LEU A 112 -13.46 -18.58 13.06
N ASP A 113 -12.85 -19.55 13.75
CA ASP A 113 -12.94 -20.99 13.44
C ASP A 113 -12.58 -21.31 11.97
N VAL A 114 -11.43 -20.82 11.51
CA VAL A 114 -10.96 -21.03 10.12
C VAL A 114 -9.56 -21.64 10.04
N GLY A 115 -9.31 -22.40 8.98
CA GLY A 115 -8.01 -23.01 8.72
C GLY A 115 -6.92 -21.96 8.47
N LEU A 116 -5.71 -22.24 8.97
CA LEU A 116 -4.51 -21.41 8.76
C LEU A 116 -3.34 -22.26 8.30
N THR A 117 -2.74 -21.90 7.17
CA THR A 117 -1.44 -22.41 6.72
C THR A 117 -0.35 -21.40 7.12
N GLU A 118 0.69 -21.89 7.79
CA GLU A 118 1.90 -21.13 8.07
C GLU A 118 3.00 -21.53 7.09
N ALA A 119 3.41 -20.60 6.23
CA ALA A 119 4.37 -20.88 5.18
C ALA A 119 5.66 -20.07 5.35
N TYR A 120 6.79 -20.76 5.36
CA TYR A 120 8.10 -20.16 5.52
C TYR A 120 8.64 -19.70 4.18
N ARG A 121 9.06 -18.44 4.11
CA ARG A 121 9.67 -17.89 2.90
C ARG A 121 11.09 -18.41 2.75
N ASP A 122 11.37 -18.98 1.58
CA ASP A 122 12.68 -19.51 1.24
C ASP A 122 13.37 -18.60 0.21
N VAL A 123 14.46 -17.96 0.63
CA VAL A 123 15.25 -17.06 -0.22
C VAL A 123 15.81 -17.78 -1.45
N SER A 124 16.11 -19.08 -1.35
CA SER A 124 16.63 -19.87 -2.48
C SER A 124 15.62 -20.02 -3.62
N ARG A 125 14.34 -19.72 -3.38
CA ARG A 125 13.27 -19.73 -4.39
C ARG A 125 13.16 -18.43 -5.16
N ILE A 126 13.94 -17.40 -4.81
CA ILE A 126 13.97 -16.14 -5.52
C ILE A 126 14.90 -16.22 -6.71
N ASP A 127 14.37 -15.97 -7.91
CA ASP A 127 15.18 -15.75 -9.10
C ASP A 127 15.30 -14.26 -9.37
N ILE A 128 16.44 -13.67 -9.00
CA ILE A 128 16.70 -12.24 -9.17
C ILE A 128 16.75 -11.81 -10.65
N ALA A 129 17.01 -12.75 -11.57
CA ALA A 129 17.04 -12.46 -13.01
C ALA A 129 15.64 -12.47 -13.64
N ARG A 130 14.61 -12.88 -12.89
CA ARG A 130 13.22 -12.95 -13.36
C ARG A 130 12.36 -11.88 -12.69
N SER A 131 11.90 -10.91 -13.47
CA SER A 131 10.93 -9.94 -12.97
C SER A 131 9.52 -10.56 -12.86
N GLY A 132 8.85 -10.27 -11.74
CA GLY A 132 7.41 -10.51 -11.60
C GLY A 132 6.59 -9.67 -12.59
N ALA A 133 7.11 -8.53 -13.03
CA ALA A 133 6.47 -7.63 -13.98
C ALA A 133 6.83 -7.92 -15.45
N ARG A 134 7.47 -9.05 -15.78
CA ARG A 134 8.05 -9.31 -17.12
C ARG A 134 7.04 -9.23 -18.29
N ARG A 135 5.73 -9.39 -18.03
CA ARG A 135 4.66 -9.27 -19.03
C ARG A 135 3.84 -7.98 -18.87
N LEU A 136 4.23 -7.12 -17.94
CA LEU A 136 3.60 -5.83 -17.69
C LEU A 136 4.38 -4.73 -18.43
N PRO A 137 3.69 -3.66 -18.86
CA PRO A 137 4.34 -2.53 -19.54
C PRO A 137 5.27 -1.71 -18.62
N ARG A 138 5.36 -2.04 -17.32
CA ARG A 138 6.12 -1.29 -16.31
C ARG A 138 6.73 -2.23 -15.26
N PRO A 139 7.93 -1.92 -14.71
CA PRO A 139 8.59 -2.70 -13.67
C PRO A 139 8.02 -2.41 -12.26
N THR A 140 6.75 -2.75 -12.03
CA THR A 140 6.01 -2.41 -10.80
C THR A 140 6.11 -3.46 -9.69
N VAL A 141 6.49 -4.70 -10.02
CA VAL A 141 6.56 -5.84 -9.08
C VAL A 141 7.97 -5.98 -8.51
N ARG A 142 8.08 -6.35 -7.23
CA ARG A 142 9.35 -6.56 -6.51
C ARG A 142 9.72 -8.02 -6.41
N ALA A 143 11.02 -8.34 -6.42
CA ALA A 143 11.53 -9.72 -6.38
C ALA A 143 10.96 -10.55 -5.21
N PHE A 144 10.85 -9.99 -4.01
CA PHE A 144 10.38 -10.73 -2.82
C PHE A 144 8.95 -11.29 -2.97
N VAL A 145 8.14 -10.72 -3.88
CA VAL A 145 6.75 -11.17 -4.13
C VAL A 145 6.72 -12.54 -4.79
N GLN A 146 7.80 -12.97 -5.46
CA GLN A 146 7.86 -14.29 -6.12
C GLN A 146 7.54 -15.43 -5.16
N GLU A 147 8.19 -15.44 -4.00
CA GLU A 147 8.01 -16.52 -3.02
C GLU A 147 6.66 -16.42 -2.31
N SER A 148 6.21 -15.19 -1.99
CA SER A 148 4.87 -14.95 -1.46
C SER A 148 3.77 -15.51 -2.39
N ASN A 149 3.87 -15.24 -3.69
CA ASN A 149 2.91 -15.70 -4.67
C ASN A 149 2.97 -17.22 -4.86
N ARG A 150 4.17 -17.82 -4.86
CA ARG A 150 4.33 -19.27 -4.95
C ARG A 150 3.61 -19.98 -3.80
N LEU A 151 3.84 -19.53 -2.57
CA LEU A 151 3.22 -20.06 -1.35
C LEU A 151 1.70 -19.85 -1.34
N ALA A 152 1.22 -18.70 -1.83
CA ALA A 152 -0.21 -18.44 -1.98
C ALA A 152 -0.87 -19.38 -2.98
N ILE A 153 -0.25 -19.62 -4.14
CA ILE A 153 -0.75 -20.57 -5.16
C ILE A 153 -0.72 -22.01 -4.63
N GLU A 154 0.34 -22.40 -3.94
CA GLU A 154 0.45 -23.74 -3.33
C GLU A 154 -0.66 -23.97 -2.29
N THR A 155 -0.87 -22.98 -1.42
CA THR A 155 -1.93 -23.02 -0.41
C THR A 155 -3.32 -23.04 -1.07
N ALA A 156 -3.54 -22.23 -2.11
CA ALA A 156 -4.80 -22.21 -2.83
C ALA A 156 -5.10 -23.56 -3.49
N ARG A 157 -4.11 -24.21 -4.11
CA ARG A 157 -4.27 -25.55 -4.66
C ARG A 157 -4.61 -26.59 -3.58
N ALA A 158 -3.91 -26.55 -2.45
CA ALA A 158 -4.15 -27.47 -1.34
C ALA A 158 -5.55 -27.29 -0.72
N ALA A 159 -6.03 -26.05 -0.65
CA ALA A 159 -7.34 -25.72 -0.10
C ALA A 159 -8.48 -25.86 -1.12
N GLY A 160 -8.19 -25.98 -2.43
CA GLY A 160 -9.20 -25.94 -3.49
C GLY A 160 -9.74 -24.54 -3.80
N ALA A 161 -8.98 -23.49 -3.46
CA ALA A 161 -9.33 -22.11 -3.71
C ALA A 161 -9.02 -21.67 -5.15
N ASP A 162 -9.88 -20.79 -5.69
CA ASP A 162 -9.78 -20.23 -7.04
C ASP A 162 -9.51 -18.73 -7.05
N ALA A 163 -9.24 -18.11 -5.89
CA ALA A 163 -8.73 -16.74 -5.78
C ALA A 163 -7.86 -16.52 -4.53
N ILE A 164 -7.01 -15.50 -4.60
CA ILE A 164 -6.19 -15.03 -3.48
C ILE A 164 -6.71 -13.67 -3.02
N PHE A 165 -7.11 -13.56 -1.76
CA PHE A 165 -7.54 -12.30 -1.14
C PHE A 165 -6.42 -11.75 -0.26
N ASN A 166 -6.36 -10.43 -0.09
CA ASN A 166 -5.44 -9.77 0.82
C ASN A 166 -6.04 -8.52 1.48
N GLY A 167 -5.40 -8.03 2.55
CA GLY A 167 -5.73 -6.75 3.20
C GLY A 167 -5.08 -5.52 2.54
N GLY A 168 -4.61 -5.65 1.30
CA GLY A 168 -3.92 -4.58 0.57
C GLY A 168 -4.78 -3.33 0.42
N GLY A 169 -4.17 -2.16 0.55
CA GLY A 169 -4.85 -0.87 0.50
C GLY A 169 -5.56 -0.45 1.80
N GLY A 170 -5.68 -1.32 2.81
CA GLY A 170 -6.34 -0.98 4.08
C GLY A 170 -5.72 0.22 4.79
N ASP A 171 -4.38 0.25 4.94
CA ASP A 171 -3.66 1.41 5.45
C ASP A 171 -3.97 2.71 4.68
N ASN A 172 -4.20 2.62 3.38
CA ASN A 172 -4.47 3.75 2.52
C ASN A 172 -5.90 4.26 2.69
N VAL A 173 -6.86 3.34 2.61
CA VAL A 173 -8.30 3.62 2.69
C VAL A 173 -8.70 4.04 4.10
N PHE A 174 -8.18 3.38 5.14
CA PHE A 174 -8.45 3.69 6.54
C PHE A 174 -7.57 4.82 7.10
N CYS A 175 -6.90 5.59 6.24
CA CYS A 175 -6.16 6.79 6.59
C CYS A 175 -5.10 6.55 7.69
N SER A 176 -4.20 5.59 7.46
CA SER A 176 -3.06 5.28 8.33
C SER A 176 -1.95 6.34 8.22
N LEU A 177 -2.30 7.62 8.37
CA LEU A 177 -1.39 8.76 8.24
C LEU A 177 -0.50 8.95 9.49
N GLN A 178 0.74 9.36 9.25
CA GLN A 178 1.68 9.86 10.26
C GLN A 178 2.03 11.32 9.94
N SER A 179 1.07 12.23 10.15
CA SER A 179 1.22 13.64 9.78
C SER A 179 0.35 14.55 10.65
N ALA A 180 0.73 15.83 10.74
CA ALA A 180 -0.09 16.88 11.34
C ALA A 180 -1.21 17.40 10.40
N GLY A 181 -1.31 16.88 9.17
CA GLY A 181 -2.37 17.24 8.22
C GLY A 181 -3.80 17.18 8.79
N PRO A 182 -4.20 16.10 9.47
CA PRO A 182 -5.53 16.01 10.11
C PRO A 182 -5.78 17.07 11.20
N ALA A 183 -4.74 17.48 11.94
CA ALA A 183 -4.87 18.60 12.87
C ALA A 183 -5.01 19.95 12.14
N ALA A 184 -4.34 20.13 11.00
CA ALA A 184 -4.53 21.31 10.14
C ALA A 184 -5.96 21.36 9.60
N ASP A 185 -6.52 20.23 9.18
CA ASP A 185 -7.91 20.13 8.73
C ASP A 185 -8.87 20.52 9.86
N ARG A 186 -8.64 20.00 11.07
CA ARG A 186 -9.45 20.34 12.24
C ARG A 186 -9.37 21.84 12.57
N LEU A 187 -8.19 22.44 12.43
CA LEU A 187 -7.97 23.88 12.64
C LEU A 187 -8.71 24.73 11.60
N LEU A 188 -8.69 24.32 10.33
CA LEU A 188 -9.38 25.01 9.23
C LEU A 188 -10.91 24.84 9.29
N SER A 189 -11.40 23.73 9.85
CA SER A 189 -12.83 23.45 9.94
C SER A 189 -13.49 23.99 11.22
N ALA A 190 -12.83 23.89 12.37
CA ALA A 190 -13.41 24.24 13.68
C ALA A 190 -12.70 25.40 14.39
N GLY A 191 -11.65 25.96 13.79
CA GLY A 191 -10.83 27.02 14.40
C GLY A 191 -9.90 26.51 15.51
N PRO A 192 -9.11 27.42 16.11
CA PRO A 192 -8.29 27.11 17.27
C PRO A 192 -9.20 26.81 18.48
N GLY A 193 -8.97 25.70 19.17
CA GLY A 193 -9.78 25.33 20.34
C GLY A 193 -9.53 23.92 20.84
N MET A 194 -10.38 23.45 21.76
CA MET A 194 -10.22 22.15 22.41
C MET A 194 -10.26 20.98 21.41
N ALA A 195 -11.08 21.08 20.36
CA ALA A 195 -11.15 20.06 19.30
C ALA A 195 -9.84 19.94 18.52
N PHE A 196 -9.21 21.07 18.20
CA PHE A 196 -7.89 21.13 17.58
C PHE A 196 -6.81 20.56 18.50
N LEU A 197 -6.76 21.01 19.77
CA LEU A 197 -5.77 20.55 20.75
C LEU A 197 -5.88 19.04 21.02
N ARG A 198 -7.10 18.51 21.09
CA ARG A 198 -7.34 17.06 21.22
C ARG A 198 -6.73 16.32 20.04
N THR A 199 -7.05 16.73 18.81
CA THR A 199 -6.52 16.11 17.58
C THR A 199 -4.99 16.17 17.53
N ALA A 200 -4.39 17.31 17.88
CA ALA A 200 -2.95 17.47 17.94
C ALA A 200 -2.30 16.54 18.99
N ARG A 201 -2.96 16.33 20.14
CA ARG A 201 -2.51 15.39 21.18
C ARG A 201 -2.58 13.93 20.71
N GLU A 202 -3.65 13.54 20.02
CA GLU A 202 -3.77 12.19 19.43
C GLU A 202 -2.61 11.91 18.46
N ILE A 203 -2.32 12.86 17.56
CA ILE A 203 -1.22 12.73 16.59
C ILE A 203 0.15 12.74 17.28
N SER A 204 0.34 13.58 18.30
CA SER A 204 1.57 13.64 19.10
C SER A 204 1.88 12.29 19.76
N GLN A 205 0.85 11.62 20.32
CA GLN A 205 0.99 10.30 20.91
C GLN A 205 1.32 9.23 19.87
N LEU A 206 0.64 9.26 18.71
CA LEU A 206 0.89 8.32 17.61
C LEU A 206 2.32 8.44 17.08
N ALA A 207 2.77 9.66 16.79
CA ALA A 207 4.07 9.92 16.15
C ALA A 207 5.24 9.99 17.15
N SER A 208 4.99 9.84 18.46
CA SER A 208 5.97 10.09 19.52
C SER A 208 6.71 11.43 19.36
N ALA A 209 5.97 12.46 18.89
CA ALA A 209 6.48 13.80 18.65
C ALA A 209 5.94 14.77 19.71
N SER A 210 6.64 15.89 19.96
CA SER A 210 6.15 16.88 20.90
C SER A 210 4.85 17.52 20.41
N LEU A 211 3.91 17.79 21.33
CA LEU A 211 2.65 18.45 21.01
C LEU A 211 2.86 19.78 20.27
N TRP A 212 3.88 20.54 20.69
CA TRP A 212 4.21 21.81 20.05
C TRP A 212 4.68 21.63 18.61
N ALA A 213 5.48 20.59 18.30
CA ALA A 213 5.89 20.29 16.93
C ALA A 213 4.68 19.98 16.04
N VAL A 214 3.69 19.24 16.55
CA VAL A 214 2.45 18.94 15.83
C VAL A 214 1.62 20.20 15.60
N ILE A 215 1.43 21.04 16.63
CA ILE A 215 0.69 22.31 16.51
C ILE A 215 1.36 23.23 15.48
N SER A 216 2.69 23.37 15.55
CA SER A 216 3.46 24.21 14.62
C SER A 216 3.36 23.69 13.18
N ASP A 217 3.50 22.38 12.96
CA ASP A 217 3.37 21.79 11.62
C ASP A 217 1.93 21.91 11.08
N ALA A 218 0.92 21.75 11.94
CA ALA A 218 -0.49 21.93 11.56
C ALA A 218 -0.80 23.37 11.15
N ALA A 219 -0.38 24.36 11.95
CA ALA A 219 -0.52 25.77 11.63
C ALA A 219 0.18 26.13 10.30
N LYS A 220 1.41 25.63 10.10
CA LYS A 220 2.15 25.85 8.85
C LYS A 220 1.45 25.26 7.63
N ARG A 221 0.80 24.11 7.77
CA ARG A 221 0.00 23.49 6.71
C ARG A 221 -1.27 24.26 6.42
N ALA A 222 -1.94 24.75 7.46
CA ALA A 222 -3.20 25.49 7.33
C ALA A 222 -3.04 26.82 6.60
N TRP A 223 -1.99 27.59 6.90
CA TRP A 223 -1.85 28.96 6.41
C TRP A 223 -0.71 29.21 5.43
N PHE A 224 0.38 28.44 5.49
CA PHE A 224 1.53 28.62 4.61
C PHE A 224 1.60 27.57 3.51
N GLY A 225 0.54 26.76 3.36
CA GLY A 225 0.38 25.85 2.24
C GLY A 225 1.52 24.83 2.11
N LYS A 226 2.14 24.39 3.22
CA LYS A 226 3.18 23.35 3.19
C LYS A 226 2.63 22.17 2.36
N PRO A 227 3.26 21.80 1.22
CA PRO A 227 2.59 20.97 0.24
C PRO A 227 2.12 19.67 0.89
N ALA A 228 0.80 19.48 0.97
CA ALA A 228 0.22 18.20 1.40
C ALA A 228 0.72 17.06 0.48
N MET A 229 1.04 17.44 -0.75
CA MET A 229 1.78 16.65 -1.71
C MET A 229 3.16 17.23 -1.99
N ARG A 230 4.18 16.57 -1.45
CA ARG A 230 5.50 16.61 -2.05
C ARG A 230 5.75 15.22 -2.64
N HIS A 231 5.77 15.11 -3.96
CA HIS A 231 6.28 13.92 -4.61
C HIS A 231 7.80 13.99 -4.56
N VAL A 232 8.41 13.33 -3.58
CA VAL A 232 9.87 13.23 -3.51
C VAL A 232 10.25 12.03 -4.37
N GLN A 233 10.80 12.31 -5.55
CA GLN A 233 11.44 11.27 -6.35
C GLN A 233 12.72 10.83 -5.62
N ASP A 234 12.87 9.53 -5.43
CA ASP A 234 14.15 8.98 -5.01
C ASP A 234 15.10 8.96 -6.21
N LEU A 235 16.00 9.94 -6.26
CA LEU A 235 17.01 10.08 -7.30
C LEU A 235 18.34 9.44 -6.90
N SER A 236 18.41 8.79 -5.74
CA SER A 236 19.63 8.13 -5.30
C SER A 236 20.09 7.09 -6.33
N PHE A 237 21.41 7.05 -6.54
CA PHE A 237 22.10 6.14 -7.46
C PHE A 237 21.70 6.25 -8.94
N LEU A 238 20.95 7.28 -9.33
CA LEU A 238 20.71 7.59 -10.74
C LEU A 238 21.89 8.38 -11.31
N SER A 239 22.22 8.14 -12.58
CA SER A 239 23.21 8.96 -13.29
C SER A 239 22.71 10.40 -13.45
N PRO A 240 23.60 11.37 -13.76
CA PRO A 240 23.19 12.72 -14.14
C PRO A 240 22.24 12.73 -15.34
N ARG A 241 22.43 11.81 -16.30
CA ARG A 241 21.54 11.65 -17.46
C ARG A 241 20.15 11.18 -17.04
N ALA A 242 20.04 10.14 -16.24
CA ALA A 242 18.74 9.67 -15.74
C ALA A 242 18.03 10.74 -14.91
N THR A 243 18.79 11.48 -14.11
CA THR A 243 18.26 12.58 -13.30
C THR A 243 17.75 13.74 -14.16
N SER A 244 18.42 14.09 -15.27
CA SER A 244 17.92 15.12 -16.18
C SER A 244 16.72 14.66 -17.00
N MET A 245 16.61 13.35 -17.26
CA MET A 245 15.44 12.72 -17.89
C MET A 245 14.25 12.55 -16.95
N ALA A 246 14.47 12.58 -15.63
CA ALA A 246 13.42 12.70 -14.62
C ALA A 246 12.82 14.11 -14.71
N GLY A 247 12.08 14.37 -15.81
CA GLY A 247 11.36 15.62 -16.02
C GLY A 247 10.32 15.87 -14.94
N ALA A 248 9.60 16.99 -15.04
CA ALA A 248 8.46 17.27 -14.17
C ALA A 248 7.47 16.10 -14.23
N SER A 249 7.47 15.27 -13.18
CA SER A 249 6.56 14.13 -13.05
C SER A 249 5.16 14.60 -13.35
N THR A 250 4.47 14.01 -14.32
CA THR A 250 3.04 14.23 -14.47
C THR A 250 2.38 13.71 -13.21
N LEU A 251 1.99 14.63 -12.33
CA LEU A 251 1.29 14.28 -11.10
C LEU A 251 0.02 13.52 -11.47
N HIS A 252 -0.28 12.47 -10.72
CA HIS A 252 -1.55 11.78 -10.87
C HIS A 252 -2.70 12.81 -10.76
N PRO A 253 -3.75 12.76 -11.58
CA PRO A 253 -4.80 13.79 -11.61
C PRO A 253 -5.44 14.06 -10.24
N TRP A 254 -5.60 13.04 -9.39
CA TRP A 254 -6.12 13.20 -8.02
C TRP A 254 -5.19 13.97 -7.09
N LEU A 255 -3.94 14.17 -7.48
CA LEU A 255 -2.98 15.00 -6.77
C LEU A 255 -3.13 16.48 -7.20
N ILE A 256 -3.85 16.82 -8.26
CA ILE A 256 -4.13 18.24 -8.52
C ILE A 256 -5.20 18.71 -7.52
N LEU A 257 -4.79 19.48 -6.50
CA LEU A 257 -5.65 19.88 -5.39
C LEU A 257 -6.73 20.87 -5.84
N PRO A 258 -8.02 20.66 -5.51
CA PRO A 258 -9.03 21.71 -5.65
C PRO A 258 -8.76 22.88 -4.67
N PRO A 259 -9.26 24.10 -4.95
CA PRO A 259 -8.99 25.29 -4.14
C PRO A 259 -9.31 25.13 -2.64
N ASP A 260 -10.40 24.44 -2.31
CA ASP A 260 -10.86 24.25 -0.93
C ASP A 260 -10.36 22.94 -0.28
N ALA A 261 -9.36 22.30 -0.89
CA ALA A 261 -8.78 21.06 -0.41
C ALA A 261 -8.19 21.20 1.00
N LEU A 262 -8.65 20.34 1.90
CA LEU A 262 -8.09 20.22 3.24
C LEU A 262 -6.75 19.43 3.19
N PRO A 263 -5.65 19.92 3.82
CA PRO A 263 -4.33 19.28 3.77
C PRO A 263 -4.27 17.80 4.19
N GLY A 264 -4.94 17.41 5.27
CA GLY A 264 -5.04 16.03 5.74
C GLY A 264 -5.83 15.15 4.78
N LYS A 265 -6.94 15.66 4.21
CA LYS A 265 -7.68 14.97 3.15
C LYS A 265 -6.87 14.79 1.87
N ALA A 266 -6.11 15.80 1.47
CA ALA A 266 -5.17 15.69 0.36
C ALA A 266 -4.15 14.56 0.59
N MET A 267 -3.65 14.39 1.82
CA MET A 267 -2.76 13.28 2.15
C MET A 267 -3.47 11.92 2.16
N HIS A 268 -4.72 11.85 2.62
CA HIS A 268 -5.53 10.63 2.57
C HIS A 268 -5.76 10.19 1.12
N ILE A 269 -6.14 11.12 0.24
CA ILE A 269 -6.28 10.86 -1.20
C ILE A 269 -4.95 10.45 -1.82
N ARG A 270 -3.83 11.05 -1.38
CA ARG A 270 -2.50 10.63 -1.82
C ARG A 270 -2.21 9.17 -1.45
N LEU A 271 -2.59 8.72 -0.25
CA LEU A 271 -2.47 7.30 0.09
C LEU A 271 -3.29 6.44 -0.86
N ILE A 272 -4.54 6.80 -1.14
CA ILE A 272 -5.42 6.03 -2.04
C ILE A 272 -4.87 5.99 -3.47
N ALA A 273 -4.31 7.09 -3.98
CA ALA A 273 -3.66 7.13 -5.29
C ALA A 273 -2.48 6.13 -5.37
N PHE A 274 -1.66 6.02 -4.32
CA PHE A 274 -0.61 4.99 -4.28
C PHE A 274 -1.16 3.57 -4.21
N ALA A 275 -2.33 3.39 -3.59
CA ALA A 275 -2.97 2.09 -3.45
C ALA A 275 -3.52 1.53 -4.78
N GLN A 276 -3.68 2.36 -5.82
CA GLN A 276 -4.08 1.88 -7.15
C GLN A 276 -3.09 0.84 -7.70
N SER A 277 -1.82 0.91 -7.31
CA SER A 277 -0.81 -0.09 -7.69
C SER A 277 -1.16 -1.51 -7.21
N TYR A 278 -1.95 -1.67 -6.14
CA TYR A 278 -2.44 -2.99 -5.69
C TYR A 278 -3.46 -3.59 -6.64
N VAL A 279 -4.17 -2.79 -7.45
CA VAL A 279 -5.19 -3.32 -8.38
C VAL A 279 -4.71 -3.29 -9.83
N GLU A 280 -3.86 -2.33 -10.20
CA GLU A 280 -3.31 -2.16 -11.55
C GLU A 280 -2.03 -2.98 -11.79
N GLY A 281 -1.39 -3.48 -10.73
CA GLY A 281 -0.11 -4.18 -10.79
C GLY A 281 -0.18 -5.68 -11.06
N HIS A 282 -1.37 -6.25 -11.25
CA HIS A 282 -1.54 -7.69 -11.47
C HIS A 282 -1.39 -8.09 -12.92
N ASP A 283 -0.80 -9.25 -13.14
CA ASP A 283 -0.67 -9.84 -14.45
C ASP A 283 -1.92 -10.67 -14.77
N PRO A 284 -2.68 -10.34 -15.83
CA PRO A 284 -3.88 -11.09 -16.20
C PRO A 284 -3.57 -12.54 -16.62
N GLN A 285 -2.30 -12.90 -16.82
CA GLN A 285 -1.85 -14.27 -17.09
C GLN A 285 -1.39 -15.02 -15.84
N ASP A 286 -1.55 -14.46 -14.64
CA ASP A 286 -1.30 -15.19 -13.42
C ASP A 286 -2.32 -16.32 -13.22
N PRO A 287 -1.93 -17.45 -12.62
CA PRO A 287 -2.77 -18.65 -12.56
C PRO A 287 -4.00 -18.48 -11.65
N LEU A 288 -3.96 -17.51 -10.72
CA LEU A 288 -5.06 -17.18 -9.83
C LEU A 288 -5.22 -15.67 -9.75
N PRO A 289 -6.46 -15.15 -9.77
CA PRO A 289 -6.72 -13.74 -9.52
C PRO A 289 -6.35 -13.38 -8.07
N THR A 290 -5.70 -12.23 -7.91
CA THR A 290 -5.45 -11.63 -6.60
C THR A 290 -6.34 -10.41 -6.41
N VAL A 291 -7.06 -10.37 -5.29
CA VAL A 291 -8.11 -9.38 -5.02
C VAL A 291 -7.81 -8.64 -3.71
N SER A 292 -7.83 -7.32 -3.76
CA SER A 292 -7.74 -6.42 -2.60
C SER A 292 -9.11 -5.79 -2.35
N PRO A 293 -10.04 -6.48 -1.68
CA PRO A 293 -11.44 -6.04 -1.56
C PRO A 293 -11.59 -4.71 -0.80
N LEU A 294 -10.62 -4.34 0.03
CA LEU A 294 -10.64 -3.05 0.75
C LEU A 294 -10.52 -1.83 -0.17
N LEU A 295 -10.08 -2.01 -1.42
CA LEU A 295 -10.01 -0.96 -2.44
C LEU A 295 -11.27 -0.89 -3.31
N ALA A 296 -12.32 -1.63 -2.98
CA ALA A 296 -13.60 -1.53 -3.65
C ALA A 296 -14.14 -0.09 -3.55
N GLN A 297 -14.62 0.43 -4.68
CA GLN A 297 -15.03 1.82 -4.81
C GLN A 297 -16.04 2.26 -3.72
N PRO A 298 -17.12 1.52 -3.40
CA PRO A 298 -18.07 1.95 -2.36
C PRO A 298 -17.43 2.11 -0.97
N LEU A 299 -16.49 1.23 -0.61
CA LEU A 299 -15.77 1.33 0.65
C LEU A 299 -14.80 2.53 0.66
N VAL A 300 -14.10 2.78 -0.46
CA VAL A 300 -13.23 3.95 -0.63
C VAL A 300 -14.05 5.24 -0.49
N GLU A 301 -15.20 5.33 -1.16
CA GLU A 301 -16.12 6.46 -1.10
C GLU A 301 -16.61 6.73 0.33
N THR A 302 -17.06 5.68 1.04
CA THR A 302 -17.48 5.78 2.45
C THR A 302 -16.33 6.27 3.34
N CYS A 303 -15.13 5.73 3.18
CA CYS A 303 -13.97 6.15 3.97
C CYS A 303 -13.50 7.57 3.65
N LEU A 304 -13.70 8.05 2.42
CA LEU A 304 -13.42 9.43 2.04
C LEU A 304 -14.41 10.43 2.68
N GLY A 305 -15.63 10.00 3.01
CA GLY A 305 -16.60 10.81 3.77
C GLY A 305 -16.20 11.03 5.24
N VAL A 306 -15.38 10.18 5.84
CA VAL A 306 -14.91 10.37 7.23
C VAL A 306 -13.93 11.55 7.29
N PRO A 307 -14.15 12.61 8.10
CA PRO A 307 -13.18 13.71 8.19
C PRO A 307 -11.79 13.19 8.61
N SER A 308 -10.72 13.80 8.11
CA SER A 308 -9.36 13.23 8.27
C SER A 308 -8.96 13.06 9.74
N TRP A 309 -9.41 13.95 10.63
CA TRP A 309 -9.18 13.85 12.08
C TRP A 309 -10.00 12.73 12.76
N GLY A 310 -11.10 12.27 12.16
CA GLY A 310 -11.94 11.19 12.69
C GLY A 310 -11.25 9.81 12.68
N TRP A 311 -10.17 9.67 11.90
CA TRP A 311 -9.36 8.46 11.87
C TRP A 311 -8.41 8.29 13.06
N PHE A 312 -8.38 9.25 13.98
CA PHE A 312 -7.45 9.29 15.11
C PHE A 312 -8.18 9.24 16.45
N GLU A 313 -7.82 8.28 17.28
CA GLU A 313 -8.37 8.13 18.64
C GLU A 313 -7.44 7.32 19.55
N GLY A 314 -7.23 7.78 20.77
CA GLY A 314 -6.42 7.08 21.79
C GLY A 314 -4.96 6.86 21.35
N GLY A 315 -4.38 7.83 20.64
CA GLY A 315 -3.03 7.81 20.10
C GLY A 315 -2.85 6.79 18.97
N ARG A 316 -3.93 6.39 18.30
CA ARG A 316 -3.93 5.39 17.23
C ARG A 316 -4.60 5.94 15.97
N ASN A 317 -4.13 5.47 14.82
CA ASN A 317 -4.79 5.67 13.54
C ASN A 317 -5.81 4.56 13.24
N ARG A 318 -6.53 4.70 12.11
CA ARG A 318 -7.57 3.77 11.65
C ARG A 318 -8.70 3.60 12.67
N ALA A 319 -8.98 4.64 13.46
CA ALA A 319 -9.90 4.57 14.60
C ALA A 319 -11.31 4.07 14.21
N VAL A 320 -11.87 4.60 13.12
CA VAL A 320 -13.19 4.18 12.63
C VAL A 320 -13.22 2.71 12.23
N ALA A 321 -12.19 2.21 11.55
CA ALA A 321 -12.10 0.78 11.20
C ALA A 321 -11.96 -0.11 12.44
N ARG A 322 -11.21 0.33 13.45
CA ARG A 322 -11.09 -0.38 14.74
C ARG A 322 -12.44 -0.44 15.47
N ARG A 323 -13.16 0.69 15.54
CA ARG A 323 -14.51 0.74 16.12
C ARG A 323 -15.47 -0.19 15.39
N ALA A 324 -15.51 -0.10 14.07
CA ALA A 324 -16.38 -0.90 13.19
C ALA A 324 -16.28 -2.41 13.44
N PHE A 325 -15.08 -2.92 13.75
CA PHE A 325 -14.84 -4.36 13.91
C PHE A 325 -14.50 -4.78 15.34
N THR A 326 -14.71 -3.92 16.34
CA THR A 326 -14.43 -4.25 17.76
C THR A 326 -15.23 -5.47 18.26
N GLY A 327 -16.45 -5.66 17.75
CA GLY A 327 -17.29 -6.83 18.09
C GLY A 327 -17.00 -8.09 17.26
N ASP A 328 -16.14 -7.99 16.24
CA ASP A 328 -15.91 -9.05 15.24
C ASP A 328 -14.49 -9.62 15.30
N LEU A 329 -13.58 -8.98 16.04
CA LEU A 329 -12.17 -9.35 16.10
C LEU A 329 -11.65 -9.34 17.54
N PRO A 330 -10.62 -10.15 17.87
CA PRO A 330 -10.01 -10.15 19.18
C PRO A 330 -9.48 -8.76 19.59
N ALA A 331 -9.61 -8.43 20.88
CA ALA A 331 -9.16 -7.15 21.43
C ALA A 331 -7.67 -6.87 21.16
N ASP A 332 -6.83 -7.91 21.16
CA ASP A 332 -5.40 -7.80 20.87
C ASP A 332 -5.12 -7.37 19.42
N ILE A 333 -5.97 -7.76 18.48
CA ILE A 333 -5.89 -7.35 17.06
C ILE A 333 -6.37 -5.91 16.91
N ILE A 334 -7.50 -5.56 17.54
CA ILE A 334 -8.05 -4.20 17.57
C ILE A 334 -7.11 -3.22 18.29
N GLY A 335 -6.37 -3.70 19.28
CA GLY A 335 -5.39 -2.95 20.05
C GLY A 335 -4.02 -2.82 19.38
N ARG A 336 -3.71 -3.70 18.41
CA ARG A 336 -2.37 -3.84 17.83
C ARG A 336 -1.83 -2.54 17.23
N ARG A 337 -0.60 -2.21 17.61
CA ARG A 337 0.19 -1.05 17.13
C ARG A 337 1.38 -1.44 16.26
N SER A 338 1.88 -2.67 16.41
CA SER A 338 2.98 -3.20 15.60
C SER A 338 2.47 -3.69 14.24
N LYS A 339 3.38 -3.75 13.25
CA LYS A 339 3.15 -4.39 11.96
C LYS A 339 4.45 -5.11 11.59
N GLY A 340 4.35 -6.35 11.09
CA GLY A 340 5.50 -7.04 10.54
C GLY A 340 6.00 -6.34 9.28
N THR A 341 7.30 -6.36 9.06
CA THR A 341 7.90 -5.89 7.81
C THR A 341 8.64 -7.04 7.13
N PRO A 342 8.66 -7.10 5.79
CA PRO A 342 9.43 -8.10 5.07
C PRO A 342 10.93 -7.74 5.02
N ASP A 343 11.40 -6.79 5.83
CA ASP A 343 12.70 -6.13 5.64
C ASP A 343 13.88 -7.08 5.80
N SER A 344 13.80 -7.97 6.78
CA SER A 344 14.76 -9.06 7.00
C SER A 344 14.86 -9.96 5.76
N PHE A 345 13.72 -10.38 5.20
CA PHE A 345 13.67 -11.23 4.01
C PHE A 345 14.22 -10.49 2.79
N VAL A 346 13.89 -9.20 2.62
CA VAL A 346 14.46 -8.37 1.54
C VAL A 346 15.98 -8.20 1.71
N ALA A 347 16.47 -8.03 2.94
CA ALA A 347 17.89 -7.99 3.23
C ALA A 347 18.57 -9.33 2.90
N GLN A 348 17.96 -10.47 3.28
CA GLN A 348 18.48 -11.80 2.94
C GLN A 348 18.53 -12.03 1.43
N ILE A 349 17.52 -11.58 0.67
CA ILE A 349 17.55 -11.62 -0.81
C ILE A 349 18.74 -10.84 -1.35
N PHE A 350 18.96 -9.61 -0.87
CA PHE A 350 20.09 -8.81 -1.30
C PHE A 350 21.42 -9.52 -1.03
N GLU A 351 21.60 -10.05 0.18
CA GLU A 351 22.84 -10.72 0.57
C GLU A 351 23.07 -12.02 -0.22
N ALA A 352 22.05 -12.87 -0.34
CA ALA A 352 22.14 -14.14 -1.06
C ALA A 352 22.43 -13.96 -2.56
N HIS A 353 21.93 -12.86 -3.15
CA HIS A 353 22.07 -12.59 -4.58
C HIS A 353 23.05 -11.45 -4.90
N ARG A 354 23.81 -10.95 -3.92
CA ARG A 354 24.68 -9.76 -4.05
C ARG A 354 25.58 -9.81 -5.28
N SER A 355 26.29 -10.93 -5.49
CA SER A 355 27.18 -11.10 -6.64
C SER A 355 26.43 -11.19 -7.98
N ALA A 356 25.22 -11.78 -7.98
CA ALA A 356 24.38 -11.85 -9.17
C ALA A 356 23.83 -10.47 -9.54
N ILE A 357 23.31 -9.72 -8.56
CA ILE A 357 22.84 -8.34 -8.70
C ILE A 357 23.97 -7.46 -9.26
N ARG A 358 25.17 -7.60 -8.69
CA ARG A 358 26.35 -6.86 -9.14
C ARG A 358 26.65 -7.08 -10.62
N ARG A 359 26.72 -8.34 -11.08
CA ARG A 359 26.92 -8.66 -12.51
C ARG A 359 25.77 -8.12 -13.37
N MET A 360 24.53 -8.29 -12.92
CA MET A 360 23.36 -7.84 -13.65
C MET A 360 23.37 -6.33 -13.89
N LEU A 361 23.71 -5.53 -12.87
CA LEU A 361 23.71 -4.08 -12.98
C LEU A 361 24.97 -3.52 -13.66
N ALA A 362 26.13 -4.18 -13.53
CA ALA A 362 27.38 -3.74 -14.16
C ALA A 362 27.38 -3.94 -15.68
N GLU A 363 26.82 -5.05 -16.15
CA GLU A 363 26.84 -5.49 -17.55
C GLU A 363 25.44 -5.46 -18.18
N GLY A 364 24.52 -4.71 -17.55
CA GLY A 364 23.10 -4.69 -17.89
C GLY A 364 22.66 -3.53 -18.79
N GLU A 365 21.38 -3.57 -19.14
CA GLU A 365 20.69 -2.56 -19.94
C GLU A 365 20.73 -1.20 -19.24
N LEU A 366 20.53 -1.16 -17.92
CA LEU A 366 20.54 0.10 -17.16
C LEU A 366 21.91 0.79 -17.20
N ALA A 367 23.01 0.03 -17.10
CA ALA A 367 24.35 0.59 -17.25
C ALA A 367 24.66 0.95 -18.70
N ALA A 368 24.31 0.08 -19.67
CA ALA A 368 24.53 0.32 -21.09
C ALA A 368 23.84 1.59 -21.60
N HIS A 369 22.70 1.95 -20.99
CA HIS A 369 21.95 3.17 -21.31
C HIS A 369 22.26 4.36 -20.40
N ASP A 370 23.29 4.30 -19.55
CA ASP A 370 23.70 5.37 -18.61
C ASP A 370 22.55 5.80 -17.69
N MET A 371 21.85 4.84 -17.08
CA MET A 371 20.74 5.10 -16.15
C MET A 371 21.18 5.15 -14.67
N LEU A 372 22.35 4.61 -14.35
CA LEU A 372 22.84 4.43 -12.98
C LEU A 372 24.10 5.25 -12.73
N ASP A 373 24.25 5.79 -11.52
CA ASP A 373 25.58 6.10 -10.96
C ASP A 373 26.25 4.76 -10.61
N LEU A 374 26.75 4.10 -11.65
CA LEU A 374 27.29 2.75 -11.54
C LEU A 374 28.44 2.67 -10.52
N PRO A 375 29.39 3.61 -10.45
CA PRO A 375 30.40 3.61 -9.39
C PRO A 375 29.81 3.64 -7.98
N ALA A 376 28.78 4.44 -7.72
CA ALA A 376 28.11 4.47 -6.41
C ALA A 376 27.37 3.16 -6.10
N VAL A 377 26.66 2.60 -7.08
CA VAL A 377 25.97 1.31 -6.95
C VAL A 377 26.95 0.20 -6.62
N LEU A 378 28.07 0.11 -7.35
CA LEU A 378 29.09 -0.92 -7.13
C LEU A 378 29.77 -0.77 -5.76
N ARG A 379 30.07 0.46 -5.31
CA ARG A 379 30.59 0.69 -3.95
C ARG A 379 29.65 0.17 -2.87
N ALA A 380 28.34 0.36 -3.04
CA ALA A 380 27.35 -0.13 -2.09
C ALA A 380 27.19 -1.67 -2.13
N LEU A 381 27.31 -2.28 -3.30
CA LEU A 381 27.29 -3.74 -3.46
C LEU A 381 28.56 -4.42 -2.94
N ASP A 382 29.72 -3.76 -3.09
CA ASP A 382 31.04 -4.29 -2.72
C ASP A 382 31.37 -4.04 -1.24
N ASP A 383 30.53 -3.32 -0.49
CA ASP A 383 30.69 -3.11 0.95
C ASP A 383 30.49 -4.41 1.72
N PRO A 384 31.52 -4.98 2.39
CA PRO A 384 31.42 -6.28 3.04
C PRO A 384 30.60 -6.27 4.34
N ARG A 385 30.19 -5.10 4.81
CA ARG A 385 29.39 -4.98 6.03
C ARG A 385 27.96 -5.47 5.79
N PRO A 386 27.26 -5.94 6.84
CA PRO A 386 25.84 -6.25 6.75
C PRO A 386 25.05 -5.05 6.20
N VAL A 387 24.05 -5.32 5.36
CA VAL A 387 23.18 -4.28 4.82
C VAL A 387 22.60 -3.38 5.92
N HIS A 388 22.63 -2.08 5.66
CA HIS A 388 22.05 -1.07 6.54
C HIS A 388 21.42 0.07 5.74
N GLY A 389 20.46 0.77 6.34
CA GLY A 389 19.75 1.88 5.68
C GLY A 389 18.95 1.44 4.46
N ASP A 390 18.69 2.36 3.53
CA ASP A 390 17.78 2.11 2.39
C ASP A 390 18.48 1.75 1.07
N ALA A 391 19.82 1.80 1.04
CA ALA A 391 20.57 1.60 -0.20
C ALA A 391 20.32 0.22 -0.82
N PHE A 392 20.27 -0.85 -0.02
CA PHE A 392 20.03 -2.21 -0.52
C PHE A 392 18.63 -2.35 -1.16
N ARG A 393 17.60 -1.72 -0.57
CA ARG A 393 16.24 -1.69 -1.14
C ARG A 393 16.24 -0.99 -2.48
N ARG A 394 16.96 0.13 -2.59
CA ARG A 394 17.07 0.89 -3.84
C ARG A 394 17.81 0.10 -4.92
N ILE A 395 18.87 -0.60 -4.56
CA ILE A 395 19.63 -1.45 -5.50
C ILE A 395 18.79 -2.65 -5.97
N LEU A 396 18.02 -3.29 -5.09
CA LEU A 396 17.07 -4.34 -5.48
C LEU A 396 16.01 -3.81 -6.46
N GLN A 397 15.52 -2.57 -6.28
CA GLN A 397 14.62 -1.96 -7.27
C GLN A 397 15.27 -1.87 -8.66
N PHE A 398 16.56 -1.52 -8.74
CA PHE A 398 17.25 -1.54 -10.04
C PHE A 398 17.41 -2.96 -10.58
N ALA A 399 17.68 -3.95 -9.72
CA ALA A 399 17.72 -5.34 -10.15
C ALA A 399 16.37 -5.81 -10.75
N ASP A 400 15.25 -5.42 -10.13
CA ASP A 400 13.90 -5.70 -10.64
C ASP A 400 13.66 -5.04 -12.01
N VAL A 401 14.10 -3.78 -12.18
CA VAL A 401 13.98 -3.03 -13.44
C VAL A 401 14.88 -3.62 -14.53
N GLU A 402 16.11 -4.00 -14.18
CA GLU A 402 17.05 -4.66 -15.08
C GLU A 402 16.51 -6.02 -15.57
N ALA A 403 15.99 -6.84 -14.65
CA ALA A 403 15.36 -8.12 -14.99
C ALA A 403 14.13 -7.93 -15.89
N TRP A 404 13.35 -6.87 -15.65
CA TRP A 404 12.23 -6.49 -16.52
C TRP A 404 12.72 -6.08 -17.91
N ALA A 405 13.67 -5.15 -18.00
CA ALA A 405 14.18 -4.63 -19.26
C ALA A 405 14.74 -5.76 -20.16
N ARG A 406 15.53 -6.66 -19.57
CA ARG A 406 16.06 -7.85 -20.27
C ARG A 406 14.98 -8.77 -20.82
N GLY A 407 13.85 -8.89 -20.11
CA GLY A 407 12.70 -9.68 -20.55
C GLY A 407 12.11 -9.16 -21.87
N TRP A 408 12.10 -7.84 -22.05
CA TRP A 408 11.59 -7.19 -23.26
C TRP A 408 12.63 -7.15 -24.40
N THR A 409 13.92 -6.95 -24.09
CA THR A 409 14.96 -6.91 -25.13
C THR A 409 15.26 -8.28 -25.74
N ARG A 410 15.16 -9.37 -24.94
CA ARG A 410 15.38 -10.75 -25.42
C ARG A 410 14.17 -11.35 -26.13
N SER A 411 12.95 -10.94 -25.81
CA SER A 411 11.72 -11.42 -26.47
C SER A 411 11.46 -10.74 -27.83
N GLY A 412 12.26 -9.72 -28.17
CA GLY A 412 12.20 -8.99 -29.45
C GLY A 412 13.27 -9.41 -30.47
N ARG A 413 14.06 -10.44 -30.18
CA ARG A 413 14.89 -11.18 -31.15
C ARG A 413 14.30 -12.57 -31.32
#